data_AF-B6ASP2-F1
#
_entry.id   AF-B6ASP2-F1
#
_cell.length_a   1.000
_cell.length_b   1.000
_cell.length_c   1.000
_cell.angle_alpha   90.00
_cell.angle_beta   90.00
_cell.angle_gamma   90.00
#
_symmetry.space_group_name_H-M   'P 1'
#
loop_
_entity.id
_entity.type
_entity.pdbx_description
1 polymer ?
#
loop_
_entity_poly.entity_id
_entity_poly.type
_entity_poly.pdbx_seq_one_letter_code
_entity_poly.pdbx_strand_id
1 'polypeptide(L)'
;MDLNTLTLKELKKLRKDADKAIADFENRKKREALSELEKKAAEMGFSLSDLTGAAKVKKPAAPKYRNPSDPAQTWTGRGRTPLWMKAHEAAGGSRDDALI
;
A
#
# COMPACT_ATOMS: atom_id res chain seq x y z
N MET A 1 -19.66 -7.28 28.52
CA MET A 1 -18.85 -6.12 28.96
C MET A 1 -19.83 -5.11 29.51
N ASP A 2 -19.73 -4.78 30.79
CA ASP A 2 -20.69 -3.87 31.43
C ASP A 2 -20.25 -2.42 31.25
N LEU A 3 -21.13 -1.60 30.66
CA LEU A 3 -20.86 -0.19 30.38
C LEU A 3 -20.97 0.69 31.64
N ASN A 4 -21.67 0.22 32.67
CA ASN A 4 -21.95 0.98 33.89
C ASN A 4 -20.75 1.10 34.84
N THR A 5 -19.70 0.29 34.64
CA THR A 5 -18.46 0.33 35.43
C THR A 5 -17.38 1.20 34.78
N LEU A 6 -17.60 1.68 33.55
CA LEU A 6 -16.65 2.47 32.80
C LEU A 6 -16.74 3.95 33.17
N THR A 7 -15.59 4.62 33.21
CA THR A 7 -15.55 6.07 33.37
C THR A 7 -16.04 6.78 32.09
N LEU A 8 -16.46 8.04 32.21
CA LEU A 8 -16.88 8.86 31.06
C LEU A 8 -15.81 8.97 29.96
N LYS A 9 -14.52 8.91 30.33
CA LYS A 9 -13.40 8.91 29.38
C LYS A 9 -13.34 7.60 28.59
N GLU A 10 -13.53 6.47 29.26
CA GLU A 10 -13.52 5.14 28.63
C GLU A 10 -14.75 4.93 27.74
N LEU A 11 -15.93 5.38 28.17
CA LEU A 11 -17.14 5.35 27.34
C LEU A 11 -16.97 6.16 26.04
N LYS A 12 -16.37 7.36 26.12
CA LYS A 12 -16.06 8.16 24.93
C LYS A 12 -15.04 7.48 24.01
N LYS A 13 -14.03 6.83 24.58
CA LYS A 13 -13.04 6.07 23.81
C LYS A 13 -13.69 4.88 23.10
N LEU A 14 -14.47 4.08 23.81
CA LEU A 14 -15.17 2.91 23.27
C LEU A 14 -16.10 3.30 22.12
N ARG A 15 -16.83 4.42 22.25
CA ARG A 15 -17.64 4.96 21.15
C ARG A 15 -16.80 5.24 19.91
N LYS A 16 -15.68 5.97 20.06
CA LYS A 16 -14.79 6.30 18.94
C LYS A 16 -14.21 5.04 18.27
N ASP A 17 -13.83 4.06 19.08
CA ASP A 17 -13.28 2.80 18.59
C ASP A 17 -14.37 1.98 17.86
N ALA A 18 -15.61 1.99 18.36
CA ALA A 18 -16.75 1.37 17.70
C ALA A 18 -17.09 2.05 16.37
N ASP A 19 -17.14 3.39 16.33
CA ASP A 19 -17.37 4.16 15.11
C ASP A 19 -16.32 3.83 14.03
N LYS A 20 -15.04 3.74 14.44
CA LYS A 20 -13.96 3.31 13.56
C LYS A 20 -14.12 1.86 13.09
N ALA A 21 -14.47 0.95 14.01
CA ALA A 21 -14.65 -0.46 13.68
C ALA A 21 -15.80 -0.70 12.69
N ILE A 22 -16.88 0.09 12.79
CA ILE A 22 -18.01 0.11 11.85
C ILE A 22 -17.56 0.62 10.49
N ALA A 23 -16.87 1.76 10.43
CA ALA A 23 -16.35 2.30 9.17
C ALA A 23 -15.37 1.33 8.48
N ASP A 24 -14.53 0.64 9.25
CA ASP A 24 -13.62 -0.36 8.73
C ASP A 24 -14.34 -1.67 8.32
N PHE A 25 -15.52 -1.97 8.88
CA PHE A 25 -16.28 -3.18 8.56
C PHE A 25 -16.76 -3.19 7.12
N GLU A 26 -17.33 -2.08 6.63
CA GLU A 26 -17.75 -1.96 5.23
C GLU A 26 -16.57 -2.13 4.27
N ASN A 27 -15.42 -1.52 4.60
CA ASN A 27 -14.20 -1.67 3.82
C ASN A 27 -13.68 -3.11 3.80
N ARG A 28 -13.72 -3.82 4.94
CA ARG A 28 -13.37 -5.25 5.01
C ARG A 28 -14.32 -6.10 4.16
N LYS A 29 -15.64 -5.88 4.28
CA LYS A 29 -16.65 -6.60 3.50
C LYS A 29 -16.52 -6.37 2.01
N LYS A 30 -16.27 -5.14 1.58
CA LYS A 30 -16.02 -4.81 0.17
C LYS A 30 -14.77 -5.51 -0.37
N ARG A 31 -13.68 -5.56 0.41
CA ARG A 31 -12.45 -6.28 0.03
C ARG A 31 -12.66 -7.78 -0.06
N GLU A 32 -13.41 -8.35 0.87
CA GLU A 32 -13.78 -9.78 0.87
C GLU A 32 -14.58 -10.12 -0.39
N ALA A 33 -15.63 -9.36 -0.69
CA ALA A 33 -16.43 -9.53 -1.91
C ALA A 33 -15.59 -9.40 -3.20
N LEU A 34 -14.69 -8.41 -3.27
CA LEU A 34 -13.77 -8.27 -4.41
C LEU A 34 -12.84 -9.47 -4.56
N SER A 35 -12.33 -10.02 -3.45
CA SER A 35 -11.47 -11.19 -3.48
C SER A 35 -12.21 -12.45 -3.92
N GLU A 36 -13.45 -12.65 -3.48
CA GLU A 36 -14.29 -13.77 -3.92
C GLU A 36 -14.59 -13.68 -5.42
N LEU A 37 -14.96 -12.50 -5.92
CA LEU A 37 -15.20 -12.28 -7.33
C LEU A 37 -13.92 -12.48 -8.16
N GLU A 38 -12.76 -12.04 -7.67
CA GLU A 38 -11.48 -12.24 -8.35
C GLU A 38 -11.10 -13.72 -8.41
N LYS A 39 -11.29 -14.48 -7.33
CA LYS A 39 -11.12 -15.94 -7.33
C LYS A 39 -12.06 -16.60 -8.33
N LYS A 40 -13.34 -16.19 -8.37
CA LYS A 40 -14.31 -16.78 -9.27
C LYS A 40 -14.01 -16.48 -10.74
N ALA A 41 -13.58 -15.25 -11.03
CA ALA A 41 -13.09 -14.88 -12.35
C ALA A 41 -11.89 -15.74 -12.75
N ALA A 42 -10.93 -15.94 -11.84
CA ALA A 42 -9.74 -16.74 -12.09
C ALA A 42 -10.06 -18.23 -12.35
N GLU A 43 -11.04 -18.82 -11.64
CA GLU A 43 -11.54 -20.17 -11.94
C GLU A 43 -12.08 -20.29 -13.36
N MET A 44 -12.68 -19.22 -13.90
CA MET A 44 -13.20 -19.17 -15.26
C MET A 44 -12.14 -18.75 -16.29
N GLY A 45 -10.88 -18.55 -15.87
CA GLY A 45 -9.78 -18.15 -16.75
C GLY A 45 -9.75 -16.66 -17.10
N PHE A 46 -10.48 -15.81 -16.38
CA PHE A 46 -10.52 -14.36 -16.59
C PHE A 46 -9.93 -13.61 -15.40
N SER A 47 -9.40 -12.40 -15.61
CA SER A 47 -9.18 -11.48 -14.48
C SER A 47 -10.42 -10.61 -14.25
N LEU A 48 -10.67 -10.23 -13.00
CA LEU A 48 -11.78 -9.34 -12.67
C LEU A 48 -11.69 -7.99 -13.42
N SER A 49 -10.46 -7.53 -13.71
CA SER A 49 -10.24 -6.30 -14.50
C SER A 49 -10.68 -6.45 -15.95
N ASP A 50 -10.54 -7.64 -16.54
CA ASP A 50 -10.99 -7.93 -17.91
C ASP A 50 -12.52 -7.96 -18.01
N LEU A 51 -13.20 -8.47 -16.98
CA LEU A 51 -14.67 -8.57 -16.97
C LEU A 51 -15.37 -7.24 -16.69
N THR A 52 -14.73 -6.37 -15.91
CA THR A 52 -15.34 -5.09 -15.48
C THR A 52 -14.95 -3.91 -16.36
N GLY A 53 -13.96 -4.09 -17.26
CA GLY A 53 -13.35 -2.99 -17.99
C GLY A 53 -12.67 -1.95 -17.09
N ALA A 54 -12.52 -2.24 -15.79
CA ALA A 54 -11.97 -1.32 -14.82
C ALA A 54 -10.47 -1.21 -15.03
N ALA A 55 -9.99 0.02 -15.23
CA ALA A 55 -8.56 0.28 -15.32
C ALA A 55 -7.85 -0.19 -14.03
N LYS A 56 -6.88 -1.08 -14.19
CA LYS A 56 -6.08 -1.60 -13.07
C LYS A 56 -5.41 -0.41 -12.36
N VAL A 57 -5.78 -0.17 -11.10
CA VAL A 57 -5.15 0.88 -10.27
C VAL A 57 -3.67 0.52 -10.13
N LYS A 58 -2.80 1.24 -10.86
CA LYS A 58 -1.35 1.02 -10.85
C LYS A 58 -0.82 1.42 -9.47
N LYS A 59 -0.43 0.43 -8.67
CA LYS A 59 0.29 0.68 -7.40
C LYS A 59 1.64 1.33 -7.73
N PRO A 60 2.11 2.29 -6.90
CA PRO A 60 3.46 2.82 -7.02
C PRO A 60 4.47 1.66 -7.03
N ALA A 61 5.41 1.69 -7.97
CA ALA A 61 6.46 0.69 -8.03
C ALA A 61 7.32 0.78 -6.76
N ALA A 62 7.75 -0.37 -6.23
CA ALA A 62 8.68 -0.40 -5.13
C ALA A 62 10.00 0.30 -5.52
N PRO A 63 10.65 1.04 -4.60
CA PRO A 63 11.97 1.58 -4.83
C PRO A 63 12.95 0.43 -5.10
N LYS A 64 13.74 0.54 -6.18
CA LYS A 64 14.76 -0.43 -6.58
C LYS A 64 16.15 -0.01 -6.11
N TYR A 65 16.36 1.29 -5.95
CA TYR A 65 17.63 1.87 -5.55
C TYR A 65 17.45 2.76 -4.32
N ARG A 66 18.46 2.78 -3.45
CA ARG A 66 18.59 3.63 -2.26
C ARG A 66 19.95 4.29 -2.27
N ASN A 67 19.98 5.59 -1.99
CA ASN A 67 21.23 6.33 -1.91
C ASN A 67 22.08 5.85 -0.72
N PRO A 68 23.33 5.40 -0.92
CA PRO A 68 24.22 4.98 0.16
C PRO A 68 24.56 6.11 1.14
N SER A 69 24.54 7.37 0.69
CA SER A 69 24.82 8.54 1.53
C SER A 69 23.59 9.08 2.27
N ASP A 70 22.38 8.79 1.80
CA ASP A 70 21.13 9.22 2.41
C ASP A 70 20.01 8.18 2.21
N PRO A 71 19.78 7.28 3.18
CA PRO A 71 18.79 6.21 3.07
C PRO A 71 17.35 6.65 2.82
N ALA A 72 17.02 7.93 3.06
CA ALA A 72 15.68 8.47 2.78
C ALA A 72 15.45 8.66 1.27
N GLN A 73 16.52 8.80 0.49
CA GLN A 73 16.44 8.98 -0.95
C GLN A 73 16.38 7.63 -1.65
N THR A 74 15.25 7.34 -2.28
CA THR A 74 15.03 6.10 -3.02
C THR A 74 14.54 6.38 -4.43
N TRP A 75 14.79 5.44 -5.33
CA TRP A 75 14.37 5.53 -6.73
C TRP A 75 13.89 4.18 -7.22
N THR A 76 12.77 4.18 -7.94
CA THR A 76 12.16 2.95 -8.48
C THR A 76 12.88 2.40 -9.71
N GLY A 77 13.90 3.11 -10.21
CA GLY A 77 14.53 2.81 -11.50
C GLY A 77 13.66 3.20 -12.70
N ARG A 78 12.50 3.82 -12.46
CA ARG A 78 11.57 4.28 -13.50
C ARG A 78 11.49 5.81 -13.48
N GLY A 79 11.38 6.42 -14.66
CA GLY A 79 11.25 7.87 -14.81
C GLY A 79 12.58 8.62 -14.67
N ARG A 80 12.50 9.89 -14.26
CA ARG A 80 13.68 10.78 -14.17
C ARG A 80 14.68 10.26 -13.14
N THR A 81 15.92 10.03 -13.58
CA THR A 81 17.03 9.66 -12.69
C THR A 81 17.30 10.78 -11.68
N PRO A 82 17.35 10.47 -10.37
CA PRO A 82 17.60 11.46 -9.33
C PRO A 82 19.05 11.96 -9.35
N LEU A 83 19.28 13.15 -8.82
CA LEU A 83 20.59 13.81 -8.83
C LEU A 83 21.67 12.99 -8.13
N TRP A 84 21.34 12.35 -7.00
CA TRP A 84 22.28 11.53 -6.24
C TRP A 84 22.77 10.32 -7.05
N MET A 85 21.91 9.69 -7.85
CA MET A 85 22.32 8.56 -8.68
C MET A 85 23.23 9.02 -9.81
N LYS A 86 22.93 10.17 -10.43
CA LYS A 86 23.83 10.77 -11.43
C LYS A 86 25.19 11.15 -10.83
N ALA A 87 25.22 11.70 -9.63
CA ALA A 87 26.46 12.05 -8.94
C ALA A 87 27.26 10.79 -8.57
N HIS A 88 26.57 9.73 -8.16
CA HIS A 88 27.19 8.43 -7.86
C HIS A 88 27.84 7.81 -9.10
N GLU A 89 27.14 7.82 -10.24
CA GLU A 89 27.68 7.38 -11.53
C GLU A 89 28.86 8.25 -11.98
N ALA A 90 28.78 9.57 -11.79
CA ALA A 90 29.87 10.49 -12.13
C ALA A 90 31.11 10.31 -11.25
N ALA A 91 30.94 9.83 -10.02
CA ALA A 91 32.03 9.47 -9.12
C ALA A 91 32.64 8.08 -9.43
N GLY A 92 32.17 7.40 -10.49
CA GLY A 92 32.64 6.08 -10.91
C GLY A 92 31.96 4.90 -10.22
N GLY A 93 30.92 5.13 -9.42
CA GLY A 93 30.11 4.08 -8.81
C GLY A 93 29.12 3.45 -9.80
N SER A 94 28.78 2.17 -9.61
CA SER A 94 27.75 1.51 -10.40
C SER A 94 26.36 1.76 -9.80
N ARG A 95 25.31 1.64 -10.61
CA ARG A 95 23.92 1.65 -10.10
C ARG A 95 23.66 0.47 -9.16
N ASP A 96 24.41 -0.61 -9.31
CA ASP A 96 24.29 -1.81 -8.48
C ASP A 96 24.70 -1.55 -7.02
N ASP A 97 25.60 -0.61 -6.77
CA ASP A 97 26.03 -0.21 -5.42
C ASP A 97 24.90 0.46 -4.62
N ALA A 98 23.89 0.99 -5.32
CA ALA A 98 22.70 1.59 -4.75
C ALA A 98 21.49 0.65 -4.75
N LEU A 99 21.63 -0.62 -5.15
CA LEU A 99 20.53 -1.57 -5.20
C LEU A 99 20.08 -1.96 -3.77
N ILE A 100 18.77 -2.06 -3.55
CA ILE A 100 18.15 -2.53 -2.28
C ILE A 100 17.54 -3.91 -2.44
#